data_AF-A0A124E244-F1
#
_entry.id   AF-A0A124E244-F1
#
_cell.length_a   1.000
_cell.length_b   1.000
_cell.length_c   1.000
_cell.angle_alpha   90.00
_cell.angle_beta   90.00
_cell.angle_gamma   90.00
#
_symmetry.space_group_name_H-M   'P 1'
#
loop_
_entity.id
_entity.type
_entity.pdbx_description
1 polymer ?
#
loop_
_entity_poly.entity_id
_entity_poly.type
_entity_poly.pdbx_seq_one_letter_code
_entity_poly.pdbx_strand_id
1 'polypeptide(L)'
;MIEFLLHPVVPLSLLVVWAVWAHNHRKTPPVLPKMDRGRARPGDLSAGGSSATSKTEQRVRKVLEDAGYATYPQGTMMCMGRDSAGKNRFFTPDILIRRPFAAVEVDPDHWHGTPDKIAEDIMRNRFYAARGLRVVRVRIDGTQALSPNDVVIAQSDFDPARDGTAVLRAVAGARMLPPTFWTVPAVRP
;
A
#
# COMPACT_ATOMS: atom_id res chain seq x y z
N MET A 1 -0.23 -27.69 41.90
CA MET A 1 -0.42 -26.53 40.98
C MET A 1 0.74 -26.38 40.00
N ILE A 2 1.99 -26.35 40.47
CA ILE A 2 3.19 -26.30 39.61
C ILE A 2 3.32 -27.54 38.71
N GLU A 3 3.01 -28.73 39.23
CA GLU A 3 3.05 -29.99 38.45
C GLU A 3 2.07 -30.01 37.25
N PHE A 4 0.91 -29.37 37.38
CA PHE A 4 -0.04 -29.21 36.28
C PHE A 4 0.51 -28.30 35.19
N LEU A 5 1.17 -27.19 35.57
CA LEU A 5 1.77 -26.24 34.62
C LEU A 5 3.01 -26.81 33.90
N LEU A 6 3.71 -27.75 34.53
CA LEU A 6 4.87 -28.45 33.95
C LEU A 6 4.48 -29.67 33.11
N HIS A 7 3.20 -30.06 33.13
CA HIS A 7 2.72 -31.16 32.30
C HIS A 7 2.89 -30.78 30.81
N PRO A 8 3.56 -31.61 29.98
CA PRO A 8 4.00 -31.23 28.62
C PRO A 8 2.86 -30.82 27.68
N VAL A 9 1.62 -31.25 27.96
CA VAL A 9 0.42 -30.83 27.22
C VAL A 9 0.09 -29.36 27.42
N VAL A 10 0.40 -28.76 28.57
CA VAL A 10 0.10 -27.35 28.87
C VAL A 10 0.92 -26.37 28.02
N PRO A 11 2.27 -26.43 27.95
CA PRO A 11 3.03 -25.56 27.06
C PRO A 11 2.74 -25.84 25.58
N LEU A 12 2.45 -27.09 25.19
CA LEU A 12 2.05 -27.43 23.83
C LEU A 12 0.71 -26.78 23.45
N SER A 13 -0.29 -26.85 24.33
CA SER A 13 -1.61 -26.25 24.13
C SER A 13 -1.50 -24.72 24.08
N LEU A 14 -0.70 -24.11 24.95
CA LEU A 14 -0.43 -22.67 24.94
C LEU A 14 0.25 -22.24 23.64
N LEU A 15 1.21 -23.03 23.13
CA LEU A 15 1.86 -22.77 21.85
C LEU A 15 0.88 -22.83 20.67
N VAL A 16 -0.02 -23.82 20.66
CA VAL A 16 -1.08 -23.94 19.63
C VAL A 16 -2.02 -22.75 19.69
N VAL A 17 -2.51 -22.39 20.88
CA VAL A 17 -3.38 -21.21 21.06
C VAL A 17 -2.66 -19.93 20.63
N TRP A 18 -1.39 -19.77 21.01
CA TRP A 18 -0.58 -18.63 20.58
C TRP A 18 -0.38 -18.60 19.07
N ALA A 19 -0.10 -19.74 18.44
CA ALA A 19 0.10 -19.81 16.99
C ALA A 19 -1.19 -19.48 16.22
N VAL A 20 -2.34 -19.98 16.67
CA VAL A 20 -3.66 -19.65 16.10
C VAL A 20 -3.99 -18.18 16.32
N TRP A 21 -3.77 -17.66 17.52
CA TRP A 21 -4.00 -16.25 17.84
C TRP A 21 -3.10 -15.33 16.99
N ALA A 22 -1.80 -15.63 16.92
CA ALA A 22 -0.84 -14.89 16.11
C ALA A 22 -1.16 -14.98 14.61
N HIS A 23 -1.60 -16.13 14.12
CA HIS A 23 -2.05 -16.29 12.74
C HIS A 23 -3.28 -15.42 12.44
N ASN A 24 -4.28 -15.43 13.32
CA ASN A 24 -5.50 -14.64 13.15
C ASN A 24 -5.23 -13.13 13.25
N HIS A 25 -4.35 -12.70 14.17
CA HIS A 25 -3.99 -11.29 14.33
C HIS A 25 -3.11 -10.73 13.20
N ARG A 26 -2.49 -11.58 12.37
CA ARG A 26 -1.79 -11.11 11.15
C ARG A 26 -2.74 -10.46 10.14
N LYS A 27 -4.01 -10.87 10.13
CA LYS A 27 -5.02 -10.40 9.19
C LYS A 27 -5.81 -9.18 9.68
N THR A 28 -5.82 -8.92 10.99
CA THR A 28 -6.52 -7.77 11.56
C THR A 28 -5.80 -6.47 11.20
N PRO A 29 -6.45 -5.53 10.50
CA PRO A 29 -5.87 -4.21 10.24
C PRO A 29 -5.56 -3.50 11.57
N PRO A 30 -4.43 -2.78 11.67
CA PRO A 30 -4.13 -2.02 12.88
C PRO A 30 -5.15 -0.90 13.09
N VAL A 31 -5.52 -0.63 14.34
CA VAL A 31 -6.27 0.57 14.70
C VAL A 31 -5.31 1.75 14.65
N LEU A 32 -5.64 2.74 13.82
CA LEU A 32 -4.82 3.94 13.64
C LEU A 32 -5.35 5.12 14.46
N PRO A 33 -4.47 5.93 15.07
CA PRO A 33 -4.89 7.10 15.83
C PRO A 33 -5.39 8.22 14.91
N LYS A 34 -6.09 9.19 15.49
CA LYS A 34 -6.23 10.52 14.88
C LYS A 34 -4.91 11.27 15.04
N MET A 35 -4.51 12.03 14.03
CA MET A 35 -3.24 12.76 14.02
C MET A 35 -3.45 14.27 14.09
N ASP A 36 -2.69 14.92 14.96
CA ASP A 36 -2.49 16.37 14.91
C ASP A 36 -1.53 16.70 13.77
N ARG A 37 -2.06 17.30 12.70
CA ARG A 37 -1.32 17.62 11.47
C ARG A 37 -0.20 18.66 11.71
N GLY A 38 -0.34 19.52 12.72
CA GLY A 38 0.67 20.53 13.05
C GLY A 38 1.93 19.95 13.69
N ARG A 39 1.80 18.78 14.34
CA ARG A 39 2.89 18.06 15.01
C ARG A 39 3.31 16.78 14.32
N ALA A 40 2.64 16.42 13.23
CA ALA A 40 2.91 15.22 12.46
C ALA A 40 4.36 15.16 11.96
N ARG A 41 5.00 14.01 12.18
CA ARG A 41 6.33 13.70 11.68
C ARG A 41 6.23 12.90 10.39
N PRO A 42 7.21 13.01 9.47
CA PRO A 42 7.22 12.19 8.27
C PRO A 42 7.18 10.69 8.60
N GLY A 43 6.27 9.95 7.97
CA GLY A 43 6.02 8.54 8.22
C GLY A 43 4.87 8.26 9.20
N ASP A 44 4.39 9.26 9.95
CA ASP A 44 3.24 9.07 10.85
C ASP A 44 2.00 8.66 10.07
N LEU A 45 1.29 7.65 10.59
CA LEU A 45 0.05 7.10 10.02
C LEU A 45 -1.15 7.53 10.86
N SER A 46 -2.28 7.79 10.20
CA SER A 46 -3.53 8.13 10.89
C SER A 46 -4.76 7.65 10.14
N ALA A 47 -5.87 7.50 10.87
CA ALA A 47 -7.19 7.19 10.31
C ALA A 47 -7.90 8.40 9.64
N GLY A 48 -7.20 9.52 9.44
CA GLY A 48 -7.77 10.78 8.97
C GLY A 48 -7.67 11.02 7.46
N GLY A 49 -7.52 9.96 6.65
CA GLY A 49 -7.47 10.05 5.20
C GLY A 49 -8.83 9.99 4.54
N SER A 50 -8.84 10.07 3.21
CA SER A 50 -10.06 9.91 2.42
C SER A 50 -10.56 8.48 2.49
N SER A 51 -11.82 8.27 2.88
CA SER A 51 -12.48 6.96 2.80
C SER A 51 -13.11 6.70 1.43
N ALA A 52 -13.07 7.66 0.50
CA ALA A 52 -13.53 7.44 -0.87
C ALA A 52 -12.71 6.31 -1.51
N THR A 53 -13.40 5.39 -2.18
CA THR A 53 -12.79 4.27 -2.89
C THR A 53 -13.66 3.88 -4.07
N SER A 54 -13.07 3.24 -5.07
CA SER A 54 -13.76 2.63 -6.18
C SER A 54 -14.01 1.13 -5.99
N LYS A 55 -14.96 0.57 -6.75
CA LYS A 55 -15.15 -0.90 -6.82
C LYS A 55 -13.88 -1.60 -7.30
N THR A 56 -13.13 -0.96 -8.20
CA THR A 56 -11.88 -1.46 -8.77
C THR A 56 -10.80 -1.57 -7.69
N GLU A 57 -10.59 -0.53 -6.87
CA GLU A 57 -9.69 -0.57 -5.71
C GLU A 57 -10.07 -1.68 -4.72
N GLN A 58 -11.36 -1.83 -4.41
CA GLN A 58 -11.83 -2.89 -3.51
C GLN A 58 -11.50 -4.29 -4.05
N ARG A 59 -11.64 -4.52 -5.37
CA ARG A 59 -11.25 -5.78 -6.00
C ARG A 59 -9.75 -6.03 -5.91
N VAL A 60 -8.92 -5.03 -6.18
CA VAL A 60 -7.45 -5.12 -6.05
C VAL A 60 -7.05 -5.41 -4.60
N ARG A 61 -7.62 -4.69 -3.64
CA ARG A 61 -7.42 -4.91 -2.21
C ARG A 61 -7.77 -6.32 -1.81
N LYS A 62 -8.95 -6.81 -2.24
CA LYS A 62 -9.39 -8.16 -1.94
C LYS A 62 -8.42 -9.22 -2.46
N VAL A 63 -7.92 -9.07 -3.69
CA VAL A 63 -6.89 -9.98 -4.23
C VAL A 63 -5.63 -10.02 -3.36
N LEU A 64 -5.16 -8.87 -2.89
CA LEU A 64 -3.99 -8.79 -2.00
C LEU A 64 -4.25 -9.44 -0.65
N GLU A 65 -5.40 -9.15 -0.02
CA GLU A 65 -5.77 -9.66 1.29
C GLU A 65 -6.04 -11.18 1.26
N ASP A 66 -6.70 -11.68 0.20
CA ASP A 66 -6.93 -13.12 -0.02
C ASP A 66 -5.59 -13.88 -0.21
N ALA A 67 -4.60 -13.24 -0.83
CA ALA A 67 -3.23 -13.77 -0.94
C ALA A 67 -2.41 -13.66 0.36
N GLY A 68 -2.99 -13.09 1.43
CA GLY A 68 -2.37 -13.02 2.76
C GLY A 68 -1.52 -11.77 3.00
N TYR A 69 -1.55 -10.76 2.14
CA TYR A 69 -0.91 -9.48 2.42
C TYR A 69 -1.67 -8.74 3.53
N ALA A 70 -0.93 -8.29 4.54
CA ALA A 70 -1.49 -7.49 5.61
C ALA A 70 -1.57 -6.01 5.18
N THR A 71 -2.78 -5.51 5.01
CA THR A 71 -3.05 -4.11 4.64
C THR A 71 -3.34 -3.25 5.87
N TYR A 72 -3.12 -1.95 5.74
CA TYR A 72 -3.70 -0.97 6.65
C TYR A 72 -5.17 -0.72 6.29
N PRO A 73 -5.99 -0.22 7.24
CA PRO A 73 -7.36 0.17 6.96
C PRO A 73 -7.47 1.11 5.76
N GLN A 74 -8.56 1.02 5.02
CA GLN A 74 -8.88 2.01 3.98
C GLN A 74 -8.95 3.41 4.58
N GLY A 75 -8.49 4.42 3.83
CA GLY A 75 -8.39 5.80 4.32
C GLY A 75 -7.25 6.04 5.30
N THR A 76 -6.26 5.14 5.34
CA THR A 76 -5.01 5.40 6.05
C THR A 76 -4.26 6.54 5.38
N MET A 77 -4.07 7.64 6.11
CA MET A 77 -3.27 8.78 5.68
C MET A 77 -1.87 8.69 6.26
N MET A 78 -0.88 9.10 5.48
CA MET A 78 0.51 9.20 5.91
C MET A 78 1.03 10.64 5.76
N CYS A 79 1.74 11.12 6.79
CA CYS A 79 2.52 12.36 6.67
C CYS A 79 3.76 12.12 5.80
N MET A 80 3.85 12.82 4.69
CA MET A 80 4.96 12.72 3.74
C MET A 80 6.12 13.66 4.06
N GLY A 81 5.98 14.50 5.09
CA GLY A 81 6.92 15.55 5.43
C GLY A 81 6.61 16.87 4.73
N ARG A 82 7.59 17.78 4.69
CA ARG A 82 7.36 19.15 4.20
C ARG A 82 7.50 19.25 2.68
N ASP A 83 6.65 20.06 2.07
CA ASP A 83 6.83 20.52 0.70
C ASP A 83 7.76 21.74 0.62
N SER A 84 7.97 22.25 -0.61
CA SER A 84 8.78 23.44 -0.88
C SER A 84 8.27 24.71 -0.19
N ALA A 85 6.99 24.76 0.18
CA ALA A 85 6.40 25.86 0.94
C ALA A 85 6.52 25.66 2.47
N GLY A 86 7.21 24.59 2.91
CA GLY A 86 7.40 24.28 4.33
C GLY A 86 6.19 23.66 5.01
N LYS A 87 5.11 23.35 4.28
CA LYS A 87 3.88 22.75 4.84
C LYS A 87 3.96 21.23 4.84
N ASN A 88 3.41 20.60 5.88
CA ASN A 88 3.27 19.14 5.90
C ASN A 88 2.33 18.68 4.79
N ARG A 89 2.83 17.76 3.95
CA ARG A 89 2.06 17.03 2.95
C ARG A 89 1.53 15.75 3.56
N PHE A 90 0.31 15.41 3.17
CA PHE A 90 -0.35 14.18 3.59
C PHE A 90 -0.94 13.51 2.38
N PHE A 91 -0.66 12.22 2.19
CA PHE A 91 -1.31 11.42 1.16
C PHE A 91 -2.08 10.26 1.78
N THR A 92 -3.15 9.89 1.10
CA THR A 92 -3.90 8.65 1.35
C THR A 92 -3.62 7.77 0.14
N PRO A 93 -2.74 6.76 0.24
CA PRO A 93 -2.66 5.72 -0.79
C PRO A 93 -3.95 4.90 -0.80
N ASP A 94 -4.34 4.40 -1.97
CA ASP A 94 -5.55 3.55 -2.09
C ASP A 94 -5.41 2.30 -1.21
N ILE A 95 -4.23 1.67 -1.26
CA ILE A 95 -3.89 0.50 -0.47
C ILE A 95 -2.47 0.64 0.07
N LEU A 96 -2.33 0.65 1.40
CA LEU A 96 -1.05 0.59 2.08
C LEU A 96 -0.82 -0.82 2.63
N ILE A 97 0.26 -1.47 2.22
CA ILE A 97 0.66 -2.81 2.68
C ILE A 97 1.70 -2.66 3.79
N ARG A 98 1.55 -3.45 4.86
CA ARG A 98 2.47 -3.49 6.01
C ARG A 98 3.76 -4.22 5.69
N ARG A 99 3.65 -5.36 4.99
CA ARG A 99 4.79 -6.20 4.60
C ARG A 99 4.53 -6.84 3.22
N PRO A 100 5.32 -6.50 2.19
CA PRO A 100 6.35 -5.45 2.21
C PRO A 100 5.72 -4.07 2.46
N PHE A 101 6.50 -3.12 2.99
CA PHE A 101 6.00 -1.76 3.20
C PHE A 101 5.87 -1.07 1.84
N ALA A 102 4.64 -1.00 1.33
CA ALA A 102 4.36 -0.63 -0.05
C ALA A 102 3.04 0.14 -0.19
N ALA A 103 3.02 1.12 -1.09
CA ALA A 103 1.81 1.77 -1.57
C ALA A 103 1.41 1.15 -2.90
N VAL A 104 0.15 0.75 -3.00
CA VAL A 104 -0.51 0.33 -4.25
C VAL A 104 -1.56 1.38 -4.59
N GLU A 105 -1.38 2.05 -5.72
CA GLU A 105 -2.35 3.01 -6.29
C GLU A 105 -3.03 2.37 -7.50
N VAL A 106 -4.33 2.58 -7.66
CA VAL A 106 -5.14 2.05 -8.76
C VAL A 106 -5.54 3.21 -9.66
N ASP A 107 -4.91 3.26 -10.84
CA ASP A 107 -4.92 4.42 -11.71
C ASP A 107 -5.61 4.10 -13.04
N PRO A 108 -6.92 4.34 -13.18
CA PRO A 108 -7.59 4.26 -14.47
C PRO A 108 -7.34 5.52 -15.30
N ASP A 109 -7.29 5.35 -16.63
CA ASP A 109 -6.89 6.40 -17.58
C ASP A 109 -7.67 7.70 -17.46
N HIS A 110 -8.99 7.62 -17.30
CA HIS A 110 -9.85 8.81 -17.17
C HIS A 110 -9.45 9.77 -16.03
N TRP A 111 -8.72 9.30 -15.01
CA TRP A 111 -8.18 10.14 -13.94
C TRP A 111 -6.66 10.37 -14.04
N HIS A 112 -5.91 9.47 -14.71
CA HIS A 112 -4.44 9.43 -14.64
C HIS A 112 -3.71 9.45 -15.99
N GLY A 113 -4.44 9.55 -17.11
CA GLY A 113 -3.88 9.52 -18.47
C GLY A 113 -3.31 10.85 -18.97
N THR A 114 -3.61 11.97 -18.30
CA THR A 114 -3.13 13.29 -18.75
C THR A 114 -1.70 13.58 -18.27
N PRO A 115 -0.91 14.37 -19.02
CA PRO A 115 0.47 14.72 -18.63
C PRO A 115 0.60 15.33 -17.24
N ASP A 116 -0.34 16.20 -16.84
CA ASP A 116 -0.34 16.84 -15.52
C ASP A 116 -0.56 15.82 -14.39
N LYS A 117 -1.42 14.82 -14.64
CA LYS A 117 -1.69 13.75 -13.68
C LYS A 117 -0.52 12.79 -13.57
N ILE A 118 0.15 12.50 -14.68
CA ILE A 118 1.41 11.75 -14.69
C ILE A 118 2.49 12.49 -13.87
N ALA A 119 2.60 13.81 -14.02
CA ALA A 119 3.55 14.61 -13.25
C ALA A 119 3.22 14.60 -11.74
N GLU A 120 1.93 14.71 -11.38
CA GLU A 120 1.46 14.56 -10.00
C GLU A 120 1.77 13.16 -9.44
N ASP A 121 1.58 12.13 -10.25
CA ASP A 121 1.84 10.74 -9.90
C ASP A 121 3.32 10.49 -9.61
N ILE A 122 4.21 10.99 -10.48
CA ILE A 122 5.67 10.94 -10.28
C ILE A 122 6.06 11.69 -9.00
N MET A 123 5.47 12.85 -8.75
CA MET A 123 5.70 13.62 -7.52
C MET A 123 5.28 12.82 -6.27
N ARG A 124 4.10 12.19 -6.27
CA ARG A 124 3.65 11.33 -5.17
C ARG A 124 4.60 10.16 -4.96
N ASN A 125 5.02 9.49 -6.04
CA ASN A 125 5.95 8.36 -5.99
C ASN A 125 7.29 8.75 -5.35
N ARG A 126 7.79 9.96 -5.61
CA ARG A 126 8.99 10.50 -4.96
C ARG A 126 8.83 10.61 -3.45
N PHE A 127 7.69 11.10 -2.97
CA PHE A 127 7.41 11.18 -1.53
C PHE A 127 7.26 9.79 -0.90
N TYR A 128 6.55 8.86 -1.54
CA TYR A 128 6.46 7.47 -1.08
C TYR A 128 7.85 6.82 -0.96
N ALA A 129 8.67 6.95 -2.00
CA ALA A 129 10.04 6.44 -1.99
C ALA A 129 10.88 7.06 -0.87
N ALA A 130 10.74 8.37 -0.61
CA ALA A 130 11.43 9.05 0.48
C ALA A 130 11.00 8.58 1.88
N ARG A 131 9.86 7.91 1.99
CA ARG A 131 9.35 7.27 3.21
C ARG A 131 9.63 5.76 3.25
N GLY A 132 10.45 5.25 2.32
CA GLY A 132 10.85 3.85 2.28
C GLY A 132 9.77 2.91 1.76
N LEU A 133 8.73 3.44 1.10
CA LEU A 133 7.71 2.60 0.46
C LEU A 133 8.20 2.12 -0.89
N ARG A 134 7.88 0.86 -1.18
CA ARG A 134 7.80 0.40 -2.56
C ARG A 134 6.53 0.96 -3.18
N VAL A 135 6.62 1.42 -4.42
CA VAL A 135 5.46 1.94 -5.16
C VAL A 135 5.13 0.94 -6.24
N VAL A 136 3.86 0.53 -6.29
CA VAL A 136 3.28 -0.30 -7.34
C VAL A 136 2.04 0.44 -7.82
N ARG A 137 1.97 0.76 -9.11
CA ARG A 137 0.75 1.33 -9.69
C ARG A 137 0.06 0.32 -10.58
N VAL A 138 -1.25 0.17 -10.41
CA VAL A 138 -2.11 -0.63 -11.30
C VAL A 138 -2.70 0.34 -12.32
N ARG A 139 -2.04 0.44 -13.48
CA ARG A 139 -2.38 1.35 -14.58
C ARG A 139 -3.42 0.66 -15.48
N ILE A 140 -4.62 1.23 -15.60
CA ILE A 140 -5.77 0.60 -16.27
C ILE A 140 -6.16 1.42 -17.49
N ASP A 141 -6.66 0.76 -18.54
CA ASP A 141 -7.19 1.37 -19.76
C ASP A 141 -6.12 2.07 -20.62
N GLY A 142 -4.95 1.42 -20.77
CA GLY A 142 -3.89 1.90 -21.66
C GLY A 142 -2.98 2.96 -21.05
N THR A 143 -3.16 3.30 -19.77
CA THR A 143 -2.25 4.19 -19.05
C THR A 143 -0.85 3.58 -18.95
N GLN A 144 0.17 4.40 -19.25
CA GLN A 144 1.57 3.95 -19.29
C GLN A 144 2.14 3.63 -17.90
N ALA A 145 3.05 2.66 -17.84
CA ALA A 145 3.86 2.38 -16.66
C ALA A 145 4.82 3.55 -16.38
N LEU A 146 4.94 3.92 -15.10
CA LEU A 146 5.91 4.91 -14.61
C LEU A 146 7.15 4.25 -14.03
N SER A 147 7.09 2.95 -13.72
CA SER A 147 8.22 2.20 -13.18
C SER A 147 8.17 0.71 -13.52
N PRO A 148 9.30 -0.01 -13.36
CA PRO A 148 9.32 -1.47 -13.51
C PRO A 148 8.46 -2.25 -12.51
N ASN A 149 7.95 -1.59 -11.45
CA ASN A 149 7.07 -2.23 -10.47
C ASN A 149 5.59 -2.18 -10.90
N ASP A 150 5.25 -1.39 -11.91
CA ASP A 150 3.86 -1.12 -12.25
C ASP A 150 3.24 -2.29 -13.03
N VAL A 151 1.93 -2.44 -12.90
CA VAL A 151 1.12 -3.39 -13.67
C VAL A 151 0.29 -2.59 -14.65
N VAL A 152 0.41 -2.91 -15.94
CA VAL A 152 -0.39 -2.27 -17.00
C VAL A 152 -1.47 -3.24 -17.45
N ILE A 153 -2.72 -2.79 -17.38
CA ILE A 153 -3.92 -3.52 -17.80
C ILE A 153 -4.51 -2.74 -18.96
N ALA A 154 -4.53 -3.35 -20.15
CA ALA A 154 -5.01 -2.70 -21.36
C ALA A 154 -6.54 -2.56 -21.39
N GLN A 155 -7.25 -3.37 -20.61
CA GLN A 155 -8.70 -3.33 -20.51
C GLN A 155 -9.16 -2.14 -19.66
N SER A 156 -10.41 -1.73 -19.89
CA SER A 156 -11.04 -0.61 -19.18
C SER A 156 -11.33 -0.88 -17.69
N ASP A 157 -11.17 -2.11 -17.22
CA ASP A 157 -11.38 -2.47 -15.82
C ASP A 157 -10.53 -3.68 -15.37
N PHE A 158 -10.27 -3.73 -14.06
CA PHE A 158 -9.57 -4.82 -13.38
C PHE A 158 -10.49 -6.02 -13.14
N ASP A 159 -10.05 -7.18 -13.64
CA ASP A 159 -10.65 -8.48 -13.39
C ASP A 159 -9.73 -9.33 -12.48
N PRO A 160 -10.15 -9.69 -11.25
CA PRO A 160 -9.36 -10.52 -10.34
C PRO A 160 -8.85 -11.84 -10.94
N ALA A 161 -9.65 -12.51 -11.77
CA ALA A 161 -9.29 -13.82 -12.31
C ALA A 161 -8.21 -13.72 -13.39
N ARG A 162 -8.26 -12.66 -14.20
CA ARG A 162 -7.32 -12.40 -15.28
C ARG A 162 -6.05 -11.68 -14.79
N ASP A 163 -6.24 -10.61 -14.03
CA ASP A 163 -5.20 -9.62 -13.75
C ASP A 163 -4.59 -9.80 -12.34
N GLY A 164 -5.28 -10.50 -11.44
CA GLY A 164 -4.87 -10.63 -10.03
C GLY A 164 -3.47 -11.21 -9.86
N THR A 165 -3.11 -12.24 -10.65
CA THR A 165 -1.76 -12.83 -10.60
C THR A 165 -0.67 -11.82 -10.93
N ALA A 166 -0.92 -10.89 -11.87
CA ALA A 166 0.05 -9.86 -12.23
C ALA A 166 0.28 -8.88 -11.08
N VAL A 167 -0.80 -8.43 -10.42
CA VAL A 167 -0.73 -7.58 -9.22
C VAL A 167 0.04 -8.26 -8.10
N LEU A 168 -0.25 -9.53 -7.81
CA LEU A 168 0.44 -10.29 -6.77
C LEU A 168 1.94 -10.42 -7.07
N ARG A 169 2.32 -10.73 -8.31
CA ARG A 169 3.72 -10.80 -8.73
C ARG A 169 4.43 -9.45 -8.61
N ALA A 170 3.77 -8.38 -9.02
CA ALA A 170 4.30 -7.02 -8.92
C ALA A 170 4.58 -6.64 -7.46
N VAL A 171 3.61 -6.85 -6.55
CA VAL A 171 3.80 -6.56 -5.12
C VAL A 171 4.88 -7.45 -4.50
N ALA A 172 4.93 -8.74 -4.83
CA ALA A 172 5.96 -9.66 -4.34
C ALA A 172 7.38 -9.26 -4.81
N GLY A 173 7.52 -8.89 -6.09
CA GLY A 173 8.78 -8.53 -6.74
C GLY A 173 9.16 -7.06 -6.62
N ALA A 174 8.30 -6.21 -6.08
CA ALA A 174 8.48 -4.76 -6.07
C ALA A 174 9.82 -4.36 -5.43
N ARG A 175 10.58 -3.55 -6.17
CA ARG A 175 11.86 -3.02 -5.72
C ARG A 175 11.66 -1.67 -5.05
N MET A 176 12.52 -1.36 -4.09
CA MET A 176 12.61 -0.01 -3.55
C MET A 176 13.37 0.86 -4.54
N LEU A 177 12.69 1.81 -5.16
CA LEU A 177 13.28 2.77 -6.09
C LEU A 177 13.61 4.06 -5.31
N PRO A 178 14.84 4.60 -5.39
CA PRO A 178 15.21 5.78 -4.63
C PRO A 178 14.43 7.02 -5.11
N PRO A 179 14.29 8.08 -4.28
CA PRO A 179 13.61 9.31 -4.68
C PRO A 179 14.16 9.95 -5.97
N THR A 180 15.46 9.76 -6.25
CA THR A 180 16.15 10.24 -7.47
C THR A 180 15.77 9.49 -8.74
N PHE A 181 15.14 8.31 -8.64
CA PHE A 181 14.54 7.64 -9.80
C PHE A 181 13.40 8.48 -10.39
N TRP A 182 12.69 9.22 -9.52
CA TRP A 182 11.49 9.97 -9.86
C TRP A 182 11.74 11.46 -10.16
N THR A 183 13.00 11.88 -10.30
CA THR A 183 13.35 13.29 -10.57
C THR A 183 13.43 13.65 -12.05
N VAL A 184 13.41 12.67 -12.94
CA VAL A 184 13.33 12.90 -14.40
C VAL A 184 11.94 12.46 -14.83
N PRO A 185 11.19 13.25 -15.64
CA PRO A 185 9.99 12.72 -16.26
C PRO A 185 10.43 11.52 -17.09
N ALA A 186 9.99 10.32 -16.68
CA ALA A 186 10.13 9.11 -17.47
C ALA A 186 9.18 9.20 -18.66
N VAL A 187 9.38 10.21 -19.51
CA VAL A 187 8.83 10.28 -20.84
C VAL A 187 10.06 10.18 -21.74
N ARG A 188 10.49 8.94 -21.99
CA ARG A 188 11.22 8.67 -23.22
C ARG A 188 10.19 8.15 -24.22
N PRO A 189 10.15 8.72 -25.44
CA PRO A 189 9.25 8.27 -26.50
C PRO A 189 9.47 6.81 -26.86
#